data_AF-R6T9R5-F1
#
_entry.id   AF-R6T9R5-F1
#
_cell.length_a   1.000
_cell.length_b   1.000
_cell.length_c   1.000
_cell.angle_alpha   90.00
_cell.angle_beta   90.00
_cell.angle_gamma   90.00
#
_symmetry.space_group_name_H-M   'P 1'
#
loop_
_entity.id
_entity.type
_entity.pdbx_description
1 polymer ?
#
loop_
_entity_poly.entity_id
_entity_poly.type
_entity_poly.pdbx_seq_one_letter_code
_entity_poly.pdbx_strand_id
1 'polypeptide(L)'
;MSWILTVGLFLLLAGIVVINVFHGRKRGMVRTGIAIGVLLVSVIISVFVSRAVASAAGGRVVDLLRETEEMQAVFRDLPSLAPLISATVSTLIAVVIFFMIYYALRGILNLIVMIVLRATGFSKDEKRTGTDRLVGTLLGAVLGVMIFCVIAMPTVGYLTLADDAIGALLTNGGDEAEKFVKDKTGGEDDGVDLYVLHDEVLHPLADSPMVVGTGIFTNNLLFRPLTTCKIDGQRVVIMREVPSLCRVAGGMMAVGNTLEDTSAVSTEQRDRQLKIMDTLADDFGDSKVLCQLGSEFLSGASTAWLNGETFIGLEKPSVDEMLEPTVNAALEIFKTSDEGNIEGDLRTVLHVLASLARSQVLEKMNDFDALLQTLSESGVVEEVMRELGNNERMAPLATEISNLGIRALASVLGIPADASAQYEELMNELAAAITEVLALPEEERVAALSSRLTEKMDAYGVDVPADIADTVAEAMLTDFADGDVSAERVQEFFKVYADSSTIEE
;
A
#
# COMPACT_ATOMS: atom_id res chain seq x y z
N MET A 1 -9.67 22.13 20.68
CA MET A 1 -9.39 23.58 20.51
C MET A 1 -10.19 24.24 19.40
N SER A 2 -10.40 23.60 18.23
CA SER A 2 -11.16 24.18 17.11
C SER A 2 -12.57 24.67 17.46
N TRP A 3 -13.34 23.90 18.24
CA TRP A 3 -14.74 24.26 18.61
C TRP A 3 -14.87 25.52 19.48
N ILE A 4 -13.87 25.82 20.33
CA ILE A 4 -13.87 27.01 21.18
C ILE A 4 -13.63 28.27 20.34
N LEU A 5 -12.78 28.18 19.31
CA LEU A 5 -12.59 29.24 18.32
C LEU A 5 -13.85 29.43 17.46
N THR A 6 -14.56 28.36 17.11
CA THR A 6 -15.81 28.45 16.34
C THR A 6 -16.96 29.04 17.16
N VAL A 7 -17.10 28.63 18.43
CA VAL A 7 -18.09 29.18 19.37
C VAL A 7 -17.73 30.63 19.74
N GLY A 8 -16.45 30.93 19.91
CA GLY A 8 -15.94 32.29 20.13
C GLY A 8 -16.24 33.21 18.95
N LEU A 9 -16.02 32.74 17.72
CA LEU A 9 -16.39 33.46 16.49
C LEU A 9 -17.91 33.64 16.38
N PHE A 10 -18.71 32.67 16.81
CA PHE A 10 -20.18 32.74 16.84
C PHE A 10 -20.69 33.77 17.85
N LEU A 11 -20.12 33.80 19.06
CA LEU A 11 -20.46 34.78 20.08
C LEU A 11 -19.99 36.19 19.67
N LEU A 12 -18.88 36.29 18.95
CA LEU A 12 -18.36 37.54 18.43
C LEU A 12 -19.21 38.04 17.24
N LEU A 13 -19.64 37.17 16.32
CA LEU A 13 -20.54 37.52 15.21
C LEU A 13 -21.98 37.79 15.67
N ALA A 14 -22.53 36.97 16.57
CA ALA A 14 -23.81 37.24 17.23
C ALA A 14 -23.72 38.54 18.03
N GLY A 15 -22.61 38.78 18.72
CA GLY A 15 -22.29 40.04 19.38
C GLY A 15 -22.25 41.21 18.40
N ILE A 16 -21.59 41.10 17.26
CA ILE A 16 -21.53 42.13 16.21
C ILE A 16 -22.92 42.38 15.62
N VAL A 17 -23.73 41.35 15.39
CA VAL A 17 -25.11 41.49 14.88
C VAL A 17 -26.00 42.15 15.93
N VAL A 18 -25.95 41.71 17.19
CA VAL A 18 -26.71 42.29 18.30
C VAL A 18 -26.27 43.73 18.57
N ILE A 19 -24.97 44.01 18.62
CA ILE A 19 -24.42 45.36 18.83
C ILE A 19 -24.76 46.30 17.65
N ASN A 20 -24.75 45.83 16.40
CA ASN A 20 -25.15 46.65 15.25
C ASN A 20 -26.66 46.85 15.15
N VAL A 21 -27.46 45.90 15.64
CA VAL A 21 -28.93 46.03 15.78
C VAL A 21 -29.27 47.02 16.92
N PHE A 22 -28.55 46.97 18.05
CA PHE A 22 -28.77 47.88 19.19
C PHE A 22 -28.20 49.30 18.99
N HIS A 23 -27.11 49.48 18.24
CA HIS A 23 -26.53 50.81 17.97
C HIS A 23 -27.12 51.54 16.75
N GLY A 24 -28.22 51.05 16.16
CA GLY A 24 -28.95 51.78 15.12
C GLY A 24 -28.13 52.06 13.84
N ARG A 25 -27.18 51.20 13.48
CA ARG A 25 -26.38 51.36 12.26
C ARG A 25 -27.11 50.80 11.03
N LYS A 26 -26.99 51.50 9.90
CA LYS A 26 -27.93 51.46 8.75
C LYS A 26 -28.18 50.07 8.14
N ARG A 27 -29.45 49.82 7.75
CA ARG A 27 -30.06 48.56 7.27
C ARG A 27 -29.30 47.75 6.22
N GLY A 28 -28.57 48.38 5.32
CA GLY A 28 -27.78 47.66 4.30
C GLY A 28 -26.70 46.76 4.92
N MET A 29 -26.05 47.25 5.98
CA MET A 29 -24.98 46.53 6.68
C MET A 29 -25.54 45.39 7.54
N VAL A 30 -26.67 45.63 8.22
CA VAL A 30 -27.36 44.61 9.03
C VAL A 30 -27.87 43.47 8.15
N ARG A 31 -28.44 43.78 6.97
CA ARG A 31 -28.93 42.76 6.02
C ARG A 31 -27.80 41.88 5.49
N THR A 32 -26.65 42.47 5.13
CA THR A 32 -25.49 41.71 4.66
C THR A 32 -24.85 40.89 5.79
N GLY A 33 -24.80 41.43 7.02
CA GLY A 33 -24.33 40.69 8.20
C GLY A 33 -25.21 39.49 8.54
N ILE A 34 -26.54 39.65 8.48
CA ILE A 34 -27.48 38.53 8.64
C ILE A 34 -27.28 37.50 7.52
N ALA A 35 -27.09 37.93 6.27
CA ALA A 35 -26.86 37.01 5.16
C ALA A 35 -25.55 36.20 5.31
N ILE A 36 -24.48 36.82 5.80
CA ILE A 36 -23.22 36.13 6.15
C ILE A 36 -23.47 35.11 7.28
N GLY A 37 -24.21 35.51 8.32
CA GLY A 37 -24.58 34.63 9.42
C GLY A 37 -25.40 33.41 8.95
N VAL A 38 -26.42 33.64 8.12
CA VAL A 38 -27.22 32.56 7.52
C VAL A 38 -26.35 31.63 6.68
N LEU A 39 -25.44 32.17 5.87
CA LEU A 39 -24.52 31.36 5.07
C LEU A 39 -23.67 30.45 5.96
N LEU A 40 -23.00 31.01 6.98
CA LEU A 40 -22.13 30.24 7.87
C LEU A 40 -22.89 29.16 8.63
N VAL A 41 -24.04 29.51 9.21
CA VAL A 41 -24.92 28.56 9.91
C VAL A 41 -25.36 27.44 8.95
N SER A 42 -25.78 27.80 7.73
CA SER A 42 -26.22 26.83 6.72
C SER A 42 -25.11 25.87 6.37
N VAL A 43 -23.90 26.37 6.10
CA VAL A 43 -22.73 25.56 5.76
C VAL A 43 -22.39 24.59 6.89
N ILE A 44 -22.26 25.07 8.13
CA ILE A 44 -21.87 24.25 9.27
C ILE A 44 -22.87 23.13 9.51
N ILE A 45 -24.16 23.47 9.59
CA ILE A 45 -25.22 22.46 9.80
C ILE A 45 -25.23 21.47 8.63
N SER A 46 -25.09 21.96 7.39
CA SER A 46 -25.08 21.07 6.21
C SER A 46 -23.90 20.11 6.22
N VAL A 47 -22.72 20.50 6.70
CA VAL A 47 -21.58 19.57 6.88
C VAL A 47 -21.92 18.46 7.86
N PHE A 48 -22.50 18.77 9.02
CA PHE A 48 -22.83 17.74 10.01
C PHE A 48 -23.96 16.82 9.55
N VAL A 49 -25.05 17.38 9.01
CA VAL A 49 -26.20 16.60 8.58
C VAL A 49 -25.85 15.77 7.34
N SER A 50 -25.09 16.31 6.39
CA SER A 50 -24.68 15.55 5.20
C SER A 50 -23.83 14.35 5.56
N ARG A 51 -22.88 14.48 6.49
CA ARG A 51 -22.08 13.35 6.97
C ARG A 51 -22.92 12.28 7.65
N ALA A 52 -23.91 12.68 8.46
CA ALA A 52 -24.80 11.73 9.12
C ALA A 52 -25.68 10.97 8.12
N VAL A 53 -26.26 11.67 7.14
CA VAL A 53 -27.08 11.04 6.09
C VAL A 53 -26.23 10.17 5.17
N ALA A 54 -25.04 10.64 4.78
CA ALA A 54 -24.15 9.89 3.91
C ALA A 54 -23.63 8.62 4.59
N SER A 55 -23.30 8.66 5.89
CA SER A 55 -22.92 7.48 6.67
C SER A 55 -24.02 6.42 6.68
N ALA A 56 -25.28 6.83 6.80
CA ALA A 56 -26.41 5.89 6.71
C ALA A 56 -26.57 5.32 5.29
N ALA A 57 -26.30 6.11 4.25
CA ALA A 57 -26.32 5.63 2.86
C ALA A 57 -25.19 4.64 2.57
N GLY A 58 -23.96 4.90 3.05
CA GLY A 58 -22.83 3.98 2.92
C GLY A 58 -23.07 2.65 3.62
N GLY A 59 -23.67 2.66 4.82
CA GLY A 59 -24.08 1.45 5.53
C GLY A 59 -25.06 0.59 4.72
N ARG A 60 -26.06 1.21 4.07
CA ARG A 60 -26.99 0.49 3.20
C ARG A 60 -26.32 -0.17 2.00
N VAL A 61 -25.28 0.43 1.43
CA VAL A 61 -24.55 -0.20 0.32
C VAL A 61 -23.86 -1.47 0.78
N VAL A 62 -23.26 -1.45 1.97
CA VAL A 62 -22.66 -2.66 2.56
C VAL A 62 -23.73 -3.71 2.88
N ASP A 63 -24.87 -3.30 3.42
CA ASP A 63 -25.99 -4.22 3.68
C ASP A 63 -26.47 -4.90 2.39
N LEU A 64 -26.57 -4.16 1.28
CA LEU A 64 -26.90 -4.71 -0.05
C LEU A 64 -25.82 -5.66 -0.57
N LEU A 65 -24.54 -5.32 -0.41
CA LEU A 65 -23.44 -6.21 -0.81
C LEU A 65 -23.51 -7.53 -0.02
N ARG A 66 -23.82 -7.47 1.27
CA ARG A 66 -24.00 -8.65 2.14
C ARG A 66 -25.19 -9.54 1.75
N GLU A 67 -26.08 -9.13 0.86
CA GLU A 67 -27.14 -10.01 0.37
C GLU A 67 -26.60 -11.08 -0.60
N THR A 68 -25.38 -10.91 -1.12
CA THR A 68 -24.72 -11.89 -1.99
C THR A 68 -23.81 -12.82 -1.19
N GLU A 69 -23.88 -14.13 -1.45
CA GLU A 69 -23.05 -15.14 -0.77
C GLU A 69 -21.55 -14.89 -0.99
N GLU A 70 -21.16 -14.47 -2.19
CA GLU A 70 -19.77 -14.13 -2.54
C GLU A 70 -19.22 -13.02 -1.65
N MET A 71 -19.93 -11.88 -1.54
CA MET A 71 -19.46 -10.76 -0.71
C MET A 71 -19.53 -11.07 0.78
N GLN A 72 -20.40 -11.98 1.23
CA GLN A 72 -20.36 -12.44 2.62
C GLN A 72 -19.06 -13.17 2.93
N ALA A 73 -18.58 -14.04 2.02
CA ALA A 73 -17.29 -14.69 2.17
C ALA A 73 -16.15 -13.65 2.17
N VAL A 74 -16.16 -12.69 1.24
CA VAL A 74 -15.15 -11.61 1.21
C VAL A 74 -15.13 -10.80 2.50
N PHE A 75 -16.29 -10.43 3.05
CA PHE A 75 -16.34 -9.65 4.31
C PHE A 75 -16.03 -10.47 5.55
N ARG A 76 -16.17 -11.80 5.50
CA ARG A 76 -15.71 -12.69 6.57
C ARG A 76 -14.18 -12.77 6.57
N ASP A 77 -13.60 -12.89 5.38
CA ASP A 77 -12.16 -13.07 5.18
C ASP A 77 -11.40 -11.74 5.30
N LEU A 78 -12.04 -10.61 4.95
CA LEU A 78 -11.55 -9.23 5.09
C LEU A 78 -12.55 -8.35 5.85
N PRO A 79 -12.59 -8.41 7.19
CA PRO A 79 -13.58 -7.68 7.99
C PRO A 79 -13.48 -6.16 7.83
N SER A 80 -12.29 -5.60 7.58
CA SER A 80 -12.09 -4.15 7.41
C SER A 80 -12.53 -3.62 6.04
N LEU A 81 -12.83 -4.51 5.08
CA LEU A 81 -13.31 -4.09 3.76
C LEU A 81 -14.71 -3.47 3.84
N ALA A 82 -15.59 -4.00 4.69
CA ALA A 82 -16.94 -3.47 4.88
C ALA A 82 -16.95 -2.01 5.40
N PRO A 83 -16.27 -1.66 6.52
CA PRO A 83 -16.21 -0.28 6.98
C PRO A 83 -15.50 0.64 5.97
N LEU A 84 -14.50 0.14 5.22
CA LEU A 84 -13.86 0.90 4.16
C LEU A 84 -14.83 1.23 3.01
N ILE A 85 -15.55 0.25 2.45
CA ILE A 85 -16.54 0.48 1.38
C ILE A 85 -17.60 1.48 1.84
N SER A 86 -18.15 1.27 3.04
CA SER A 86 -19.12 2.20 3.63
C SER A 86 -18.56 3.61 3.73
N ALA A 87 -17.33 3.77 4.22
CA ALA A 87 -16.67 5.05 4.36
C ALA A 87 -16.44 5.73 3.00
N THR A 88 -15.90 5.01 2.01
CA THR A 88 -15.63 5.51 0.66
C THR A 88 -16.91 5.98 -0.01
N VAL A 89 -17.96 5.15 -0.02
CA VAL A 89 -19.27 5.52 -0.57
C VAL A 89 -19.86 6.73 0.15
N SER A 90 -19.79 6.73 1.49
CA SER A 90 -20.29 7.85 2.30
C SER A 90 -19.61 9.16 1.92
N THR A 91 -18.30 9.17 1.72
CA THR A 91 -17.56 10.39 1.40
C THR A 91 -17.86 10.93 0.00
N LEU A 92 -18.04 10.05 -0.99
CA LEU A 92 -18.44 10.42 -2.35
C LEU A 92 -19.83 11.07 -2.36
N ILE A 93 -20.79 10.46 -1.66
CA ILE A 93 -22.17 10.94 -1.63
C ILE A 93 -22.33 12.16 -0.70
N ALA A 94 -21.48 12.30 0.34
CA ALA A 94 -21.54 13.41 1.30
C ALA A 94 -21.46 14.78 0.63
N VAL A 95 -20.66 14.93 -0.43
CA VAL A 95 -20.54 16.17 -1.19
C VAL A 95 -21.86 16.51 -1.88
N VAL A 96 -22.51 15.54 -2.53
CA VAL A 96 -23.81 15.74 -3.21
C VAL A 96 -24.92 16.07 -2.19
N ILE A 97 -24.98 15.31 -1.09
CA ILE A 97 -25.95 15.53 -0.02
C ILE A 97 -25.74 16.90 0.62
N PHE A 98 -24.49 17.34 0.79
CA PHE A 98 -24.19 18.66 1.33
C PHE A 98 -24.88 19.77 0.53
N PHE A 99 -24.85 19.74 -0.80
CA PHE A 99 -25.53 20.74 -1.62
C PHE A 99 -27.05 20.71 -1.48
N MET A 100 -27.64 19.51 -1.47
CA MET A 100 -29.08 19.36 -1.28
C MET A 100 -29.54 19.96 0.06
N ILE A 101 -28.83 19.63 1.14
CA ILE A 101 -29.13 20.14 2.48
C ILE A 101 -28.83 21.64 2.57
N TYR A 102 -27.71 22.09 2.01
CA TYR A 102 -27.30 23.49 2.02
C TYR A 102 -28.34 24.39 1.37
N TYR A 103 -28.82 24.05 0.17
CA TYR A 103 -29.83 24.85 -0.51
C TYR A 103 -31.17 24.82 0.21
N ALA A 104 -31.59 23.65 0.71
CA ALA A 104 -32.82 23.52 1.49
C ALA A 104 -32.78 24.37 2.77
N LEU A 105 -31.71 24.22 3.57
CA LEU A 105 -31.53 24.92 4.83
C LEU A 105 -31.37 26.43 4.63
N ARG A 106 -30.60 26.84 3.61
CA ARG A 106 -30.46 28.25 3.26
C ARG A 106 -31.80 28.86 2.84
N GLY A 107 -32.62 28.13 2.10
CA GLY A 107 -33.98 28.54 1.73
C GLY A 107 -34.86 28.75 2.96
N ILE A 108 -34.87 27.79 3.89
CA ILE A 108 -35.64 27.85 5.13
C ILE A 108 -35.17 29.02 6.02
N LEU A 109 -33.86 29.16 6.25
CA LEU A 109 -33.32 30.23 7.08
C LEU A 109 -33.58 31.62 6.49
N ASN A 110 -33.47 31.77 5.17
CA ASN A 110 -33.83 33.02 4.49
C ASN A 110 -35.32 33.36 4.65
N LEU A 111 -36.20 32.36 4.59
CA LEU A 111 -37.63 32.53 4.81
C LEU A 111 -37.93 32.98 6.26
N ILE A 112 -37.29 32.35 7.26
CA ILE A 112 -37.40 32.76 8.67
C ILE A 112 -36.92 34.20 8.86
N VAL A 113 -35.74 34.54 8.34
CA VAL A 113 -35.18 35.89 8.41
C VAL A 113 -36.12 36.91 7.77
N MET A 114 -36.70 36.59 6.60
CA MET A 114 -37.65 37.45 5.92
C MET A 114 -38.91 37.71 6.77
N ILE A 115 -39.47 36.68 7.41
CA ILE A 115 -40.63 36.81 8.30
C ILE A 115 -40.30 37.70 9.51
N VAL A 116 -39.16 37.45 10.17
CA VAL A 116 -38.71 38.22 11.35
C VAL A 116 -38.46 39.69 11.00
N LEU A 117 -37.80 39.97 9.88
CA LEU A 117 -37.55 41.34 9.43
C LEU A 117 -38.84 42.08 9.05
N ARG A 118 -39.83 41.37 8.50
CA ARG A 118 -41.15 41.96 8.18
C ARG A 118 -41.97 42.23 9.45
N ALA A 119 -41.92 41.35 10.44
CA ALA A 119 -42.62 41.49 11.71
C ALA A 119 -42.05 42.61 12.59
N THR A 120 -40.74 42.87 12.52
CA THR A 120 -40.04 43.85 13.37
C THR A 120 -40.05 45.28 12.81
N GLY A 121 -40.73 45.55 11.69
CA GLY A 121 -40.94 46.92 11.19
C GLY A 121 -39.69 47.59 10.58
N PHE A 122 -38.64 46.82 10.30
CA PHE A 122 -37.43 47.28 9.58
C PHE A 122 -37.71 47.57 8.08
N SER A 123 -38.79 48.28 7.70
CA SER A 123 -39.17 48.57 6.30
C SER A 123 -39.07 50.03 5.78
N LYS A 124 -38.90 51.09 6.60
CA LYS A 124 -38.66 52.49 6.08
C LYS A 124 -37.22 52.85 5.67
N ASP A 125 -37.05 53.41 4.48
CA ASP A 125 -35.77 53.83 3.89
C ASP A 125 -35.24 55.14 4.50
N GLU A 126 -33.95 55.17 4.85
CA GLU A 126 -33.25 56.38 5.30
C GLU A 126 -32.05 56.67 4.38
N LYS A 127 -31.75 57.95 4.14
CA LYS A 127 -30.80 58.42 3.11
C LYS A 127 -29.38 57.85 3.36
N ARG A 128 -28.82 57.21 2.32
CA ARG A 128 -27.48 56.57 2.32
C ARG A 128 -26.36 57.61 2.18
N THR A 129 -25.35 57.58 3.07
CA THR A 129 -24.10 58.37 2.95
C THR A 129 -23.03 57.60 2.15
N GLY A 130 -22.02 58.28 1.61
CA GLY A 130 -21.02 57.70 0.70
C GLY A 130 -20.17 56.58 1.33
N THR A 131 -19.75 56.74 2.58
CA THR A 131 -18.95 55.75 3.34
C THR A 131 -19.72 54.45 3.59
N ASP A 132 -21.04 54.53 3.77
CA ASP A 132 -21.90 53.35 3.97
C ASP A 132 -22.10 52.56 2.68
N ARG A 133 -21.99 53.21 1.52
CA ARG A 133 -21.99 52.51 0.23
C ARG A 133 -20.73 51.68 0.07
N LEU A 134 -19.57 52.22 0.45
CA LEU A 134 -18.27 51.52 0.30
C LEU A 134 -18.19 50.30 1.22
N VAL A 135 -18.56 50.42 2.50
CA VAL A 135 -18.60 49.28 3.45
C VAL A 135 -19.65 48.24 3.04
N GLY A 136 -20.83 48.68 2.59
CA GLY A 136 -21.87 47.78 2.07
C GLY A 136 -21.41 46.99 0.83
N THR A 137 -20.69 47.65 -0.07
CA THR A 137 -20.09 46.99 -1.26
C THR A 137 -19.00 45.99 -0.86
N LEU A 138 -18.12 46.33 0.09
CA LEU A 138 -17.09 45.41 0.58
C LEU A 138 -17.70 44.16 1.24
N LEU A 139 -18.69 44.33 2.11
CA LEU A 139 -19.37 43.19 2.73
C LEU A 139 -20.15 42.35 1.70
N GLY A 140 -20.73 42.99 0.69
CA GLY A 140 -21.36 42.31 -0.44
C GLY A 140 -20.36 41.50 -1.27
N ALA A 141 -19.17 42.05 -1.51
CA ALA A 141 -18.08 41.36 -2.19
C ALA A 141 -17.59 40.15 -1.37
N VAL A 142 -17.38 40.30 -0.06
CA VAL A 142 -17.02 39.19 0.83
C VAL A 142 -18.08 38.10 0.81
N LEU A 143 -19.36 38.45 0.93
CA LEU A 143 -20.46 37.49 0.84
C LEU A 143 -20.48 36.77 -0.52
N GLY A 144 -20.26 37.50 -1.61
CA GLY A 144 -20.15 36.94 -2.96
C GLY A 144 -19.02 35.91 -3.06
N VAL A 145 -17.83 36.25 -2.56
CA VAL A 145 -16.68 35.33 -2.50
C VAL A 145 -16.99 34.10 -1.65
N MET A 146 -17.63 34.26 -0.48
CA MET A 146 -17.99 33.12 0.36
C MET A 146 -19.00 32.18 -0.32
N ILE A 147 -20.01 32.72 -1.00
CA ILE A 147 -20.97 31.92 -1.77
C ILE A 147 -20.25 31.19 -2.90
N PHE A 148 -19.36 31.90 -3.60
CA PHE A 148 -18.54 31.32 -4.66
C PHE A 148 -17.69 30.15 -4.15
N CYS A 149 -16.99 30.30 -3.02
CA CYS A 149 -16.23 29.21 -2.41
C CYS A 149 -17.11 28.00 -2.07
N VAL A 150 -18.30 28.21 -1.50
CA VAL A 150 -19.22 27.09 -1.20
C VAL A 150 -19.65 26.37 -2.47
N ILE A 151 -19.91 27.08 -3.57
CA ILE A 151 -20.35 26.48 -4.84
C ILE A 151 -19.19 25.81 -5.58
N ALA A 152 -18.01 26.44 -5.60
CA ALA A 152 -16.82 25.93 -6.28
C ALA A 152 -16.17 24.74 -5.55
N MET A 153 -16.58 24.47 -4.31
CA MET A 153 -15.96 23.48 -3.43
C MET A 153 -15.82 22.07 -4.05
N PRO A 154 -16.84 21.44 -4.68
CA PRO A 154 -16.68 20.11 -5.28
C PRO A 154 -15.68 20.13 -6.41
N THR A 155 -15.80 21.12 -7.29
CA THR A 155 -14.91 21.24 -8.45
C THR A 155 -13.48 21.41 -8.00
N VAL A 156 -13.21 22.33 -7.08
CA VAL A 156 -11.87 22.55 -6.52
C VAL A 156 -11.37 21.31 -5.78
N GLY A 157 -12.19 20.70 -4.93
CA GLY A 157 -11.78 19.54 -4.14
C GLY A 157 -11.51 18.28 -4.96
N TYR A 158 -12.37 17.95 -5.93
CA TYR A 158 -12.16 16.80 -6.81
C TYR A 158 -11.07 17.04 -7.85
N LEU A 159 -10.91 18.27 -8.33
CA LEU A 159 -9.83 18.61 -9.24
C LEU A 159 -8.47 18.45 -8.55
N THR A 160 -8.30 19.00 -7.34
CA THR A 160 -7.07 18.79 -6.55
C THR A 160 -6.86 17.30 -6.25
N LEU A 161 -7.91 16.57 -5.88
CA LEU A 161 -7.79 15.13 -5.61
C LEU A 161 -7.39 14.33 -6.86
N ALA A 162 -7.93 14.67 -8.03
CA ALA A 162 -7.63 14.00 -9.28
C ALA A 162 -6.20 14.30 -9.75
N ASP A 163 -5.74 15.54 -9.61
CA ASP A 163 -4.36 15.96 -9.87
C ASP A 163 -3.39 15.16 -8.97
N ASP A 164 -3.59 15.22 -7.65
CA ASP A 164 -2.76 14.51 -6.69
C ASP A 164 -2.76 12.97 -6.92
N ALA A 165 -3.90 12.39 -7.26
CA ALA A 165 -4.06 10.95 -7.48
C ALA A 165 -3.36 10.48 -8.76
N ILE A 166 -3.57 11.17 -9.88
CA ILE A 166 -2.95 10.81 -11.15
C ILE A 166 -1.45 11.10 -11.12
N GLY A 167 -1.04 12.23 -10.54
CA GLY A 167 0.38 12.53 -10.34
C GLY A 167 1.08 11.48 -9.47
N ALA A 168 0.44 11.04 -8.39
CA ALA A 168 0.93 9.93 -7.57
C ALA A 168 1.06 8.61 -8.33
N LEU A 169 0.05 8.28 -9.15
CA LEU A 169 0.06 7.07 -9.98
C LEU A 169 1.20 7.10 -11.01
N LEU A 170 1.40 8.24 -11.69
CA LEU A 170 2.47 8.44 -12.69
C LEU A 170 3.87 8.46 -12.06
N THR A 171 4.00 8.99 -10.85
CA THR A 171 5.29 9.08 -10.15
C THR A 171 5.92 7.69 -9.99
N ASN A 172 5.17 6.74 -9.45
CA ASN A 172 5.66 5.38 -9.24
C ASN A 172 5.39 4.46 -10.44
N GLY A 173 4.26 4.60 -11.12
CA GLY A 173 3.83 3.68 -12.19
C GLY A 173 4.26 4.06 -13.59
N GLY A 174 4.61 5.32 -13.87
CA GLY A 174 5.21 5.72 -15.14
C GLY A 174 4.49 5.25 -16.41
N ASP A 175 5.28 4.73 -17.35
CA ASP A 175 4.81 4.23 -18.65
C ASP A 175 3.96 2.96 -18.47
N GLU A 176 4.18 2.20 -17.41
CA GLU A 176 3.41 1.01 -17.07
C GLU A 176 1.97 1.38 -16.66
N ALA A 177 1.82 2.41 -15.84
CA ALA A 177 0.51 2.96 -15.48
C ALA A 177 -0.19 3.60 -16.70
N GLU A 178 0.56 4.33 -17.52
CA GLU A 178 0.07 4.91 -18.78
C GLU A 178 -0.49 3.81 -19.70
N LYS A 179 0.32 2.77 -19.96
CA LYS A 179 -0.07 1.64 -20.82
C LYS A 179 -1.29 0.91 -20.26
N PHE A 180 -1.32 0.65 -18.95
CA PHE A 180 -2.44 -0.01 -18.30
C PHE A 180 -3.74 0.79 -18.47
N VAL A 181 -3.70 2.10 -18.26
CA VAL A 181 -4.90 2.93 -18.40
C VAL A 181 -5.32 3.05 -19.86
N LYS A 182 -4.39 3.26 -20.80
CA LYS A 182 -4.68 3.28 -22.23
C LYS A 182 -5.38 1.99 -22.68
N ASP A 183 -4.84 0.82 -22.33
CA ASP A 183 -5.43 -0.48 -22.65
C ASP A 183 -6.86 -0.62 -22.12
N LYS A 184 -7.10 -0.24 -20.86
CA LYS A 184 -8.43 -0.34 -20.24
C LYS A 184 -9.45 0.67 -20.75
N THR A 185 -9.02 1.78 -21.36
CA THR A 185 -9.90 2.90 -21.72
C THR A 185 -10.16 3.05 -23.22
N GLY A 186 -9.47 2.28 -24.07
CA GLY A 186 -9.69 2.33 -25.52
C GLY A 186 -8.57 1.75 -26.38
N GLY A 187 -7.48 1.27 -25.78
CA GLY A 187 -6.30 0.82 -26.51
C GLY A 187 -5.37 1.98 -26.86
N GLU A 188 -4.37 1.69 -27.69
CA GLU A 188 -3.24 2.62 -27.97
C GLU A 188 -3.66 3.92 -28.68
N ASP A 189 -4.66 3.85 -29.56
CA ASP A 189 -5.10 4.99 -30.37
C ASP A 189 -6.28 5.78 -29.76
N ASP A 190 -7.18 5.11 -29.05
CA ASP A 190 -8.44 5.69 -28.54
C ASP A 190 -8.49 5.77 -26.99
N GLY A 191 -7.47 5.24 -26.31
CA GLY A 191 -7.37 5.25 -24.86
C GLY A 191 -7.06 6.64 -24.28
N VAL A 192 -7.35 6.81 -23.00
CA VAL A 192 -7.02 8.01 -22.23
C VAL A 192 -5.51 8.06 -22.05
N ASP A 193 -4.88 9.10 -22.60
CA ASP A 193 -3.49 9.43 -22.34
C ASP A 193 -3.35 10.10 -20.97
N LEU A 194 -2.71 9.40 -20.03
CA LEU A 194 -2.65 9.80 -18.62
C LEU A 194 -1.69 10.99 -18.44
N TYR A 195 -0.59 11.01 -19.19
CA TYR A 195 0.35 12.14 -19.21
C TYR A 195 -0.32 13.41 -19.75
N VAL A 196 -1.03 13.33 -20.88
CA VAL A 196 -1.78 14.48 -21.42
C VAL A 196 -2.88 14.91 -20.45
N LEU A 197 -3.62 13.96 -19.88
CA LEU A 197 -4.66 14.26 -18.90
C LEU A 197 -4.09 14.97 -17.67
N HIS A 198 -2.95 14.51 -17.15
CA HIS A 198 -2.31 15.11 -15.98
C HIS A 198 -1.68 16.46 -16.32
N ASP A 199 -0.71 16.49 -17.24
CA ASP A 199 0.17 17.64 -17.47
C ASP A 199 -0.50 18.76 -18.28
N GLU A 200 -1.42 18.42 -19.19
CA GLU A 200 -2.09 19.42 -20.03
C GLU A 200 -3.47 19.85 -19.52
N VAL A 201 -4.15 19.00 -18.74
CA VAL A 201 -5.53 19.27 -18.29
C VAL A 201 -5.63 19.46 -16.78
N LEU A 202 -5.29 18.46 -15.98
CA LEU A 202 -5.55 18.49 -14.54
C LEU A 202 -4.61 19.44 -13.81
N HIS A 203 -3.30 19.30 -14.00
CA HIS A 203 -2.30 20.08 -13.30
C HIS A 203 -2.41 21.59 -13.57
N PRO A 204 -2.56 22.04 -14.84
CA PRO A 204 -2.75 23.47 -15.12
C PRO A 204 -4.05 24.04 -14.53
N LEU A 205 -5.12 23.24 -14.45
CA LEU A 205 -6.37 23.66 -13.82
C LEU A 205 -6.24 23.69 -12.29
N ALA A 206 -5.60 22.68 -11.70
CA ALA A 206 -5.40 22.54 -10.26
C ALA A 206 -4.46 23.62 -9.71
N ASP A 207 -3.37 23.94 -10.42
CA ASP A 207 -2.41 24.98 -10.08
C ASP A 207 -2.88 26.40 -10.49
N SER A 208 -4.06 26.52 -11.11
CA SER A 208 -4.59 27.83 -11.48
C SER A 208 -4.76 28.72 -10.23
N PRO A 209 -4.44 30.03 -10.30
CA PRO A 209 -4.53 30.93 -9.14
C PRO A 209 -5.92 30.98 -8.49
N MET A 210 -6.97 30.72 -9.27
CA MET A 210 -8.34 30.63 -8.78
C MET A 210 -8.53 29.38 -7.91
N VAL A 211 -8.07 28.22 -8.36
CA VAL A 211 -8.21 26.95 -7.64
C VAL A 211 -7.32 26.94 -6.41
N VAL A 212 -6.05 27.34 -6.52
CA VAL A 212 -5.14 27.48 -5.37
C VAL A 212 -5.68 28.48 -4.35
N GLY A 213 -6.10 29.67 -4.81
CA GLY A 213 -6.58 30.75 -3.94
C GLY A 213 -7.88 30.42 -3.21
N THR A 214 -8.83 29.76 -3.90
CA THR A 214 -10.09 29.31 -3.26
C THR A 214 -9.92 28.03 -2.45
N GLY A 215 -9.01 27.15 -2.88
CA GLY A 215 -8.62 25.87 -2.27
C GLY A 215 -8.25 25.98 -0.81
N ILE A 216 -7.58 27.07 -0.41
CA ILE A 216 -7.24 27.35 1.00
C ILE A 216 -8.49 27.26 1.89
N PHE A 217 -9.63 27.77 1.42
CA PHE A 217 -10.89 27.76 2.17
C PHE A 217 -11.74 26.54 1.84
N THR A 218 -11.90 26.19 0.55
CA THR A 218 -12.77 25.10 0.13
C THR A 218 -12.23 23.73 0.56
N ASN A 219 -10.94 23.45 0.33
CA ASN A 219 -10.35 22.16 0.65
C ASN A 219 -10.23 21.97 2.16
N ASN A 220 -9.70 22.95 2.88
CA ASN A 220 -9.45 22.81 4.32
C ASN A 220 -10.71 22.89 5.20
N LEU A 221 -11.66 23.79 4.90
CA LEU A 221 -12.80 24.06 5.77
C LEU A 221 -14.07 23.29 5.39
N LEU A 222 -14.20 22.86 4.13
CA LEU A 222 -15.43 22.23 3.64
C LEU A 222 -15.18 20.81 3.13
N PHE A 223 -14.29 20.64 2.15
CA PHE A 223 -14.07 19.35 1.49
C PHE A 223 -13.44 18.33 2.42
N ARG A 224 -12.32 18.65 3.06
CA ARG A 224 -11.65 17.75 3.99
C ARG A 224 -12.55 17.28 5.14
N PRO A 225 -13.38 18.12 5.79
CA PRO A 225 -14.34 17.65 6.77
C PRO A 225 -15.41 16.70 6.21
N LEU A 226 -15.89 16.92 4.99
CA LEU A 226 -16.86 16.02 4.32
C LEU A 226 -16.24 14.69 3.91
N THR A 227 -14.98 14.70 3.50
CA THR A 227 -14.22 13.52 3.05
C THR A 227 -13.38 12.88 4.16
N THR A 228 -13.52 13.35 5.41
CA THR A 228 -12.97 12.67 6.58
C THR A 228 -13.97 11.62 7.06
N CYS A 229 -13.57 10.36 7.06
CA CYS A 229 -14.32 9.25 7.63
C CYS A 229 -13.64 8.69 8.89
N LYS A 230 -14.35 7.78 9.56
CA LYS A 230 -13.74 6.90 10.56
C LYS A 230 -13.81 5.48 10.03
N ILE A 231 -12.69 4.80 10.03
CA ILE A 231 -12.56 3.36 9.73
C ILE A 231 -12.02 2.75 11.01
N ASP A 232 -12.80 1.85 11.62
CA ASP A 232 -12.50 1.19 12.90
C ASP A 232 -11.97 2.09 14.02
N GLY A 233 -12.61 3.25 14.16
CA GLY A 233 -12.27 4.25 15.18
C GLY A 233 -11.09 5.16 14.81
N GLN A 234 -10.29 4.81 13.81
CA GLN A 234 -9.22 5.64 13.27
C GLN A 234 -9.79 6.72 12.33
N ARG A 235 -9.25 7.93 12.43
CA ARG A 235 -9.64 9.05 11.56
C ARG A 235 -8.87 8.96 10.25
N VAL A 236 -9.58 8.75 9.15
CA VAL A 236 -9.01 8.64 7.81
C VAL A 236 -9.41 9.86 6.97
N VAL A 237 -8.46 10.41 6.21
CA VAL A 237 -8.68 11.58 5.35
C VAL A 237 -8.40 11.16 3.91
N ILE A 238 -9.44 11.05 3.10
CA ILE A 238 -9.35 10.53 1.73
C ILE A 238 -8.40 11.34 0.85
N MET A 239 -8.33 12.66 1.03
CA MET A 239 -7.36 13.49 0.31
C MET A 239 -5.89 13.12 0.58
N ARG A 240 -5.61 12.35 1.62
CA ARG A 240 -4.26 11.84 1.90
C ARG A 240 -4.12 10.37 1.52
N GLU A 241 -5.15 9.56 1.76
CA GLU A 241 -5.10 8.14 1.43
C GLU A 241 -5.07 7.89 -0.08
N VAL A 242 -5.86 8.61 -0.89
CA VAL A 242 -5.97 8.34 -2.33
C VAL A 242 -4.63 8.48 -3.04
N PRO A 243 -3.84 9.55 -2.84
CA PRO A 243 -2.50 9.62 -3.43
C PRO A 243 -1.57 8.49 -2.96
N SER A 244 -1.62 8.07 -1.69
CA SER A 244 -0.82 6.92 -1.23
C SER A 244 -1.26 5.61 -1.88
N LEU A 245 -2.57 5.38 -2.01
CA LEU A 245 -3.13 4.24 -2.74
C LEU A 245 -2.66 4.22 -4.21
N CYS A 246 -2.66 5.39 -4.86
CA CYS A 246 -2.18 5.54 -6.24
C CYS A 246 -0.67 5.33 -6.36
N ARG A 247 0.14 5.84 -5.42
CA ARG A 247 1.60 5.58 -5.35
C ARG A 247 1.88 4.08 -5.26
N VAL A 248 1.20 3.38 -4.35
CA VAL A 248 1.39 1.94 -4.17
C VAL A 248 0.89 1.15 -5.38
N ALA A 249 -0.28 1.50 -5.93
CA ALA A 249 -0.80 0.85 -7.15
C ALA A 249 0.17 1.01 -8.33
N GLY A 250 0.66 2.23 -8.57
CA GLY A 250 1.66 2.50 -9.60
C GLY A 250 2.96 1.74 -9.35
N GLY A 251 3.45 1.74 -8.12
CA GLY A 251 4.67 1.02 -7.76
C GLY A 251 4.56 -0.48 -7.95
N MET A 252 3.42 -1.09 -7.58
CA MET A 252 3.17 -2.52 -7.85
C MET A 252 3.14 -2.84 -9.34
N MET A 253 2.56 -1.97 -10.18
CA MET A 253 2.59 -2.15 -11.65
C MET A 253 4.00 -2.09 -12.21
N ALA A 254 4.82 -1.14 -11.72
CA ALA A 254 6.21 -1.02 -12.14
C ALA A 254 7.04 -2.23 -11.71
N VAL A 255 6.86 -2.72 -10.48
CA VAL A 255 7.58 -3.89 -9.96
C VAL A 255 7.16 -5.19 -10.65
N GLY A 256 5.86 -5.37 -10.94
CA GLY A 256 5.35 -6.57 -11.61
C GLY A 256 6.00 -6.80 -12.98
N ASN A 257 6.12 -5.75 -13.78
CA ASN A 257 6.76 -5.85 -15.10
C ASN A 257 8.27 -6.13 -15.03
N THR A 258 8.95 -5.71 -13.94
CA THR A 258 10.36 -6.05 -13.70
C THR A 258 10.58 -7.56 -13.60
N LEU A 259 9.60 -8.30 -13.08
CA LEU A 259 9.69 -9.74 -12.86
C LEU A 259 9.34 -10.55 -14.12
N GLU A 260 8.57 -9.98 -15.06
CA GLU A 260 8.07 -10.72 -16.24
C GLU A 260 8.96 -10.62 -17.49
N ASP A 261 9.65 -9.49 -17.73
CA ASP A 261 10.47 -9.32 -18.94
C ASP A 261 11.76 -8.54 -18.67
N THR A 262 12.73 -9.20 -18.05
CA THR A 262 14.05 -8.62 -17.73
C THR A 262 14.97 -8.44 -18.94
N SER A 263 14.62 -9.02 -20.10
CA SER A 263 15.52 -9.10 -21.26
C SER A 263 15.59 -7.83 -22.11
N ALA A 264 14.63 -6.90 -21.94
CA ALA A 264 14.46 -5.71 -22.77
C ALA A 264 14.41 -4.38 -22.01
N VAL A 265 14.64 -4.39 -20.69
CA VAL A 265 14.54 -3.19 -19.84
C VAL A 265 15.79 -2.33 -19.98
N SER A 266 15.62 -1.04 -20.30
CA SER A 266 16.74 -0.10 -20.31
C SER A 266 17.35 0.07 -18.92
N THR A 267 18.65 0.40 -18.83
CA THR A 267 19.32 0.63 -17.54
C THR A 267 18.60 1.68 -16.69
N GLU A 268 18.04 2.72 -17.33
CA GLU A 268 17.29 3.79 -16.66
C GLU A 268 15.96 3.30 -16.06
N GLN A 269 15.23 2.44 -16.78
CA GLN A 269 14.00 1.82 -16.27
C GLN A 269 14.29 0.88 -15.10
N ARG A 270 15.38 0.11 -15.18
CA ARG A 270 15.81 -0.77 -14.09
C ARG A 270 16.20 0.01 -12.83
N ASP A 271 16.98 1.08 -12.97
CA ASP A 271 17.36 1.95 -11.84
C ASP A 271 16.12 2.62 -11.21
N ARG A 272 15.14 2.99 -12.03
CA ARG A 272 13.84 3.50 -11.56
C ARG A 272 13.07 2.44 -10.78
N GLN A 273 12.98 1.22 -11.30
CA GLN A 273 12.27 0.10 -10.65
C GLN A 273 12.89 -0.25 -9.29
N LEU A 274 14.22 -0.32 -9.21
CA LEU A 274 14.93 -0.57 -7.95
C LEU A 274 14.63 0.52 -6.92
N LYS A 275 14.66 1.78 -7.35
CA LYS A 275 14.27 2.90 -6.47
C LYS A 275 12.82 2.82 -6.01
N ILE A 276 11.90 2.35 -6.86
CA ILE A 276 10.49 2.13 -6.49
C ILE A 276 10.39 1.02 -5.44
N MET A 277 11.14 -0.08 -5.59
CA MET A 277 11.17 -1.16 -4.59
C MET A 277 11.66 -0.66 -3.23
N ASP A 278 12.63 0.25 -3.20
CA ASP A 278 13.12 0.86 -1.97
C ASP A 278 12.07 1.75 -1.28
N THR A 279 11.22 2.44 -2.05
CA THR A 279 10.24 3.40 -1.49
C THR A 279 8.82 2.83 -1.35
N LEU A 280 8.50 1.70 -1.98
CA LEU A 280 7.14 1.16 -2.03
C LEU A 280 6.65 0.71 -0.65
N ALA A 281 7.53 0.17 0.19
CA ALA A 281 7.18 -0.14 1.57
C ALA A 281 6.85 1.11 2.39
N ASP A 282 7.58 2.20 2.19
CA ASP A 282 7.32 3.48 2.86
C ASP A 282 5.98 4.08 2.39
N ASP A 283 5.72 4.04 1.07
CA ASP A 283 4.46 4.49 0.49
C ASP A 283 3.26 3.64 0.98
N PHE A 284 3.49 2.36 1.25
CA PHE A 284 2.52 1.46 1.87
C PHE A 284 2.27 1.83 3.33
N GLY A 285 3.34 2.03 4.11
CA GLY A 285 3.30 2.45 5.52
C GLY A 285 2.62 3.80 5.75
N ASP A 286 2.70 4.70 4.76
CA ASP A 286 2.02 6.00 4.75
C ASP A 286 0.48 5.89 4.78
N SER A 287 -0.10 4.74 4.38
CA SER A 287 -1.55 4.52 4.34
C SER A 287 -2.02 3.55 5.42
N LYS A 288 -2.81 4.09 6.35
CA LYS A 288 -3.47 3.27 7.38
C LYS A 288 -4.42 2.23 6.79
N VAL A 289 -5.08 2.59 5.69
CA VAL A 289 -6.00 1.70 4.99
C VAL A 289 -5.24 0.53 4.37
N LEU A 290 -4.07 0.78 3.78
CA LEU A 290 -3.24 -0.27 3.22
C LEU A 290 -2.63 -1.16 4.30
N CYS A 291 -2.09 -0.60 5.38
CA CYS A 291 -1.57 -1.41 6.48
C CYS A 291 -2.65 -2.32 7.09
N GLN A 292 -3.87 -1.81 7.28
CA GLN A 292 -4.98 -2.58 7.82
C GLN A 292 -5.43 -3.68 6.85
N LEU A 293 -5.75 -3.33 5.60
CA LEU A 293 -6.23 -4.32 4.62
C LEU A 293 -5.16 -5.32 4.21
N GLY A 294 -3.93 -4.86 4.02
CA GLY A 294 -2.82 -5.73 3.62
C GLY A 294 -2.46 -6.71 4.72
N SER A 295 -2.50 -6.30 5.99
CA SER A 295 -2.22 -7.22 7.11
C SER A 295 -3.34 -8.24 7.28
N GLU A 296 -4.61 -7.84 7.14
CA GLU A 296 -5.74 -8.77 7.10
C GLU A 296 -5.64 -9.74 5.93
N PHE A 297 -5.27 -9.24 4.75
CA PHE A 297 -5.07 -10.06 3.56
C PHE A 297 -3.94 -11.07 3.77
N LEU A 298 -2.76 -10.63 4.20
CA LEU A 298 -1.61 -11.51 4.39
C LEU A 298 -1.85 -12.54 5.49
N SER A 299 -2.39 -12.11 6.64
CA SER A 299 -2.70 -13.02 7.75
C SER A 299 -3.81 -14.00 7.39
N GLY A 300 -4.88 -13.51 6.76
CA GLY A 300 -6.03 -14.31 6.36
C GLY A 300 -5.69 -15.31 5.26
N ALA A 301 -5.03 -14.87 4.18
CA ALA A 301 -4.60 -15.72 3.08
C ALA A 301 -3.64 -16.79 3.57
N SER A 302 -2.63 -16.41 4.37
CA SER A 302 -1.66 -17.36 4.89
C SER A 302 -2.31 -18.41 5.80
N THR A 303 -3.24 -18.00 6.67
CA THR A 303 -3.98 -18.93 7.53
C THR A 303 -4.81 -19.91 6.71
N ALA A 304 -5.57 -19.42 5.73
CA ALA A 304 -6.42 -20.25 4.88
C ALA A 304 -5.59 -21.23 4.06
N TRP A 305 -4.56 -20.75 3.36
CA TRP A 305 -3.72 -21.56 2.49
C TRP A 305 -2.92 -22.63 3.24
N LEU A 306 -2.41 -22.33 4.44
CA LEU A 306 -1.75 -23.33 5.29
C LEU A 306 -2.71 -24.43 5.79
N ASN A 307 -4.01 -24.11 5.91
CA ASN A 307 -5.04 -25.08 6.27
C ASN A 307 -5.62 -25.83 5.06
N GLY A 308 -5.13 -25.60 3.84
CA GLY A 308 -5.68 -26.18 2.61
C GLY A 308 -7.03 -25.59 2.20
N GLU A 309 -7.38 -24.41 2.72
CA GLU A 309 -8.61 -23.69 2.40
C GLU A 309 -8.35 -22.59 1.35
N THR A 310 -9.40 -22.18 0.65
CA THR A 310 -9.35 -21.01 -0.24
C THR A 310 -9.53 -19.71 0.55
N PHE A 311 -8.85 -18.64 0.14
CA PHE A 311 -9.06 -17.30 0.69
C PHE A 311 -9.72 -16.40 -0.36
N ILE A 312 -10.93 -15.89 -0.11
CA ILE A 312 -11.67 -15.07 -1.10
C ILE A 312 -11.81 -15.81 -2.46
N GLY A 313 -11.97 -17.15 -2.41
CA GLY A 313 -12.03 -18.00 -3.60
C GLY A 313 -10.70 -18.21 -4.34
N LEU A 314 -9.58 -17.73 -3.79
CA LEU A 314 -8.24 -17.97 -4.31
C LEU A 314 -7.62 -19.18 -3.61
N GLU A 315 -7.23 -20.17 -4.41
CA GLU A 315 -6.40 -21.29 -3.97
C GLU A 315 -4.96 -20.83 -3.71
N LYS A 316 -4.23 -21.60 -2.89
CA LYS A 316 -2.79 -21.40 -2.68
C LYS A 316 -2.08 -21.43 -4.05
N PRO A 317 -1.21 -20.47 -4.37
CA PRO A 317 -0.43 -20.51 -5.60
C PRO A 317 0.34 -21.83 -5.73
N SER A 318 0.23 -22.48 -6.88
CA SER A 318 1.02 -23.68 -7.18
C SER A 318 2.49 -23.29 -7.31
N VAL A 319 3.34 -23.87 -6.50
CA VAL A 319 4.79 -23.71 -6.57
C VAL A 319 5.45 -25.07 -6.78
N ASP A 320 6.68 -25.05 -7.28
CA ASP A 320 7.49 -26.26 -7.38
C ASP A 320 7.59 -26.95 -6.02
N GLU A 321 7.53 -28.29 -5.98
CA GLU A 321 7.61 -29.08 -4.74
C GLU A 321 8.89 -28.74 -3.94
N MET A 322 9.97 -28.37 -4.61
CA MET A 322 11.21 -27.93 -3.98
C MET A 322 11.03 -26.58 -3.24
N LEU A 323 10.19 -25.68 -3.74
CA LEU A 323 9.94 -24.36 -3.16
C LEU A 323 8.87 -24.38 -2.06
N GLU A 324 8.06 -25.43 -1.99
CA GLU A 324 6.89 -25.49 -1.11
C GLU A 324 7.22 -25.27 0.38
N PRO A 325 8.25 -25.90 0.98
CA PRO A 325 8.63 -25.64 2.37
C PRO A 325 9.02 -24.19 2.64
N THR A 326 9.73 -23.54 1.70
CA THR A 326 10.14 -22.14 1.82
C THR A 326 8.93 -21.20 1.74
N VAL A 327 7.98 -21.50 0.86
CA VAL A 327 6.71 -20.76 0.76
C VAL A 327 5.88 -20.96 2.03
N ASN A 328 5.77 -22.17 2.55
CA ASN A 328 5.04 -22.45 3.79
C ASN A 328 5.65 -21.72 4.99
N ALA A 329 6.98 -21.64 5.08
CA ALA A 329 7.64 -20.85 6.12
C ALA A 329 7.34 -19.34 6.00
N ALA A 330 7.29 -18.80 4.79
CA ALA A 330 6.88 -17.41 4.56
C ALA A 330 5.42 -17.18 4.99
N LEU A 331 4.52 -18.11 4.65
CA LEU A 331 3.12 -18.04 5.08
C LEU A 331 2.98 -18.10 6.60
N GLU A 332 3.76 -18.93 7.30
CA GLU A 332 3.73 -18.97 8.78
C GLU A 332 4.16 -17.64 9.41
N ILE A 333 5.09 -16.91 8.79
CA ILE A 333 5.44 -15.55 9.23
C ILE A 333 4.27 -14.59 8.98
N PHE A 334 3.75 -14.56 7.75
CA PHE A 334 2.67 -13.65 7.34
C PHE A 334 1.34 -13.88 8.07
N LYS A 335 1.10 -15.09 8.58
CA LYS A 335 -0.04 -15.40 9.46
C LYS A 335 -0.13 -14.48 10.68
N THR A 336 0.99 -13.97 11.15
CA THR A 336 1.07 -13.04 12.29
C THR A 336 1.20 -11.57 11.87
N SER A 337 0.98 -11.25 10.59
CA SER A 337 1.05 -9.87 10.10
C SER A 337 -0.07 -9.00 10.69
N ASP A 338 0.29 -7.78 11.07
CA ASP A 338 -0.58 -6.74 11.62
C ASP A 338 -0.21 -5.36 11.08
N GLU A 339 -1.02 -4.33 11.43
CA GLU A 339 -0.79 -2.94 10.99
C GLU A 339 0.59 -2.37 11.35
N GLY A 340 1.24 -2.90 12.40
CA GLY A 340 2.50 -2.38 12.93
C GLY A 340 3.75 -3.06 12.37
N ASN A 341 3.62 -4.26 11.82
CA ASN A 341 4.74 -5.05 11.34
C ASN A 341 4.79 -5.21 9.81
N ILE A 342 3.66 -5.05 9.11
CA ILE A 342 3.56 -5.27 7.66
C ILE A 342 4.48 -4.38 6.84
N GLU A 343 4.69 -3.12 7.25
CA GLU A 343 5.61 -2.21 6.56
C GLU A 343 7.04 -2.76 6.57
N GLY A 344 7.50 -3.25 7.74
CA GLY A 344 8.84 -3.82 7.90
C GLY A 344 9.00 -5.13 7.11
N ASP A 345 7.99 -5.99 7.16
CA ASP A 345 7.96 -7.24 6.38
C ASP A 345 8.04 -6.96 4.88
N LEU A 346 7.20 -6.06 4.38
CA LEU A 346 7.15 -5.69 2.97
C LEU A 346 8.47 -5.05 2.54
N ARG A 347 9.07 -4.21 3.37
CA ARG A 347 10.40 -3.63 3.12
C ARG A 347 11.45 -4.71 2.96
N THR A 348 11.49 -5.70 3.85
CA THR A 348 12.44 -6.82 3.75
C THR A 348 12.24 -7.60 2.46
N VAL A 349 11.00 -7.95 2.11
CA VAL A 349 10.70 -8.69 0.87
C VAL A 349 11.11 -7.89 -0.38
N LEU A 350 10.78 -6.59 -0.42
CA LEU A 350 11.13 -5.72 -1.54
C LEU A 350 12.64 -5.54 -1.66
N HIS A 351 13.37 -5.41 -0.56
CA HIS A 351 14.84 -5.37 -0.57
C HIS A 351 15.45 -6.67 -1.07
N VAL A 352 14.95 -7.83 -0.63
CA VAL A 352 15.39 -9.14 -1.13
C VAL A 352 15.17 -9.22 -2.65
N LEU A 353 13.98 -8.86 -3.13
CA LEU A 353 13.68 -8.82 -4.56
C LEU A 353 14.58 -7.83 -5.31
N ALA A 354 14.85 -6.66 -4.73
CA ALA A 354 15.72 -5.64 -5.32
C ALA A 354 17.18 -6.14 -5.41
N SER A 355 17.67 -6.89 -4.41
CA SER A 355 18.98 -7.53 -4.44
C SER A 355 19.06 -8.59 -5.53
N LEU A 356 18.06 -9.46 -5.64
CA LEU A 356 17.98 -10.48 -6.70
C LEU A 356 17.93 -9.86 -8.10
N ALA A 357 17.18 -8.77 -8.27
CA ALA A 357 17.09 -8.04 -9.53
C ALA A 357 18.39 -7.29 -9.88
N ARG A 358 19.02 -6.61 -8.92
CA ARG A 358 20.33 -5.93 -9.10
C ARG A 358 21.40 -6.91 -9.57
N SER A 359 21.40 -8.09 -8.97
CA SER A 359 22.36 -9.14 -9.26
C SER A 359 22.00 -9.98 -10.48
N GLN A 360 20.90 -9.67 -11.21
CA GLN A 360 20.46 -10.39 -12.41
C GLN A 360 20.17 -11.89 -12.20
N VAL A 361 20.00 -12.33 -10.95
CA VAL A 361 19.70 -13.74 -10.61
C VAL A 361 18.44 -14.20 -11.32
N LEU A 362 17.43 -13.34 -11.35
CA LEU A 362 16.14 -13.61 -12.01
C LEU A 362 16.28 -13.83 -13.53
N GLU A 363 17.23 -13.14 -14.18
CA GLU A 363 17.47 -13.28 -15.63
C GLU A 363 18.15 -14.60 -15.98
N LYS A 364 18.91 -15.15 -15.02
CA LYS A 364 19.70 -16.36 -15.20
C LYS A 364 19.00 -17.62 -14.70
N MET A 365 17.80 -17.51 -14.13
CA MET A 365 17.06 -18.67 -13.60
C MET A 365 16.88 -19.82 -14.60
N ASN A 366 16.87 -19.54 -15.91
CA ASN A 366 16.71 -20.54 -16.97
C ASN A 366 18.04 -21.11 -17.50
N ASP A 367 19.19 -20.61 -17.05
CA ASP A 367 20.54 -21.03 -17.45
C ASP A 367 21.35 -21.31 -16.18
N PHE A 368 21.39 -22.58 -15.79
CA PHE A 368 21.95 -23.03 -14.52
C PHE A 368 23.42 -22.63 -14.34
N ASP A 369 24.25 -22.76 -15.37
CA ASP A 369 25.68 -22.40 -15.29
C ASP A 369 25.86 -20.89 -15.12
N ALA A 370 25.09 -20.10 -15.87
CA ALA A 370 25.11 -18.65 -15.76
C ALA A 370 24.51 -18.17 -14.42
N LEU A 371 23.53 -18.88 -13.87
CA LEU A 371 22.94 -18.61 -12.56
C LEU A 371 23.97 -18.83 -11.45
N LEU A 372 24.66 -19.97 -11.46
CA LEU A 372 25.69 -20.30 -10.49
C LEU A 372 26.82 -19.27 -10.50
N GLN A 373 27.33 -18.93 -11.69
CA GLN A 373 28.35 -17.89 -11.82
C GLN A 373 27.85 -16.55 -11.25
N THR A 374 26.61 -16.19 -11.54
CA THR A 374 26.01 -14.94 -11.05
C THR A 374 25.82 -14.94 -9.53
N LEU A 375 25.38 -16.04 -8.93
CA LEU A 375 25.23 -16.18 -7.47
C LEU A 375 26.58 -16.07 -6.76
N SER A 376 27.64 -16.69 -7.29
CA SER A 376 28.98 -16.65 -6.71
C SER A 376 29.65 -15.27 -6.86
N GLU A 377 29.52 -14.62 -8.02
CA GLU A 377 30.21 -13.35 -8.29
C GLU A 377 29.50 -12.13 -7.70
N SER A 378 28.17 -12.20 -7.49
CA SER A 378 27.37 -11.03 -7.09
C SER A 378 27.33 -10.76 -5.58
N GLY A 379 27.68 -11.73 -4.73
CA GLY A 379 27.49 -11.63 -3.28
C GLY A 379 26.02 -11.53 -2.85
N VAL A 380 25.08 -11.84 -3.76
CA VAL A 380 23.64 -11.68 -3.53
C VAL A 380 23.11 -12.57 -2.41
N VAL A 381 23.71 -13.74 -2.20
CA VAL A 381 23.33 -14.66 -1.12
C VAL A 381 23.59 -14.00 0.24
N GLU A 382 24.79 -13.45 0.45
CA GLU A 382 25.12 -12.70 1.67
C GLU A 382 24.20 -11.48 1.85
N GLU A 383 23.89 -10.75 0.76
CA GLU A 383 22.98 -9.61 0.83
C GLU A 383 21.56 -10.02 1.23
N VAL A 384 21.02 -11.10 0.64
CA VAL A 384 19.68 -11.64 0.97
C VAL A 384 19.63 -12.13 2.42
N MET A 385 20.63 -12.90 2.86
CA MET A 385 20.72 -13.40 4.23
C MET A 385 20.83 -12.25 5.24
N ARG A 386 21.57 -11.19 4.91
CA ARG A 386 21.66 -9.98 5.73
C ARG A 386 20.33 -9.24 5.82
N GLU A 387 19.62 -9.05 4.71
CA GLU A 387 18.31 -8.36 4.72
C GLU A 387 17.26 -9.15 5.54
N LEU A 388 17.24 -10.48 5.41
CA LEU A 388 16.35 -11.34 6.20
C LEU A 388 16.74 -11.34 7.68
N GLY A 389 18.03 -11.42 8.00
CA GLY A 389 18.53 -11.41 9.37
C GLY A 389 18.32 -10.07 10.10
N ASN A 390 18.23 -8.96 9.37
CA ASN A 390 17.96 -7.64 9.94
C ASN A 390 16.50 -7.45 10.40
N ASN A 391 15.58 -8.30 9.95
CA ASN A 391 14.20 -8.32 10.39
C ASN A 391 13.95 -9.57 11.24
N GLU A 392 13.78 -9.39 12.56
CA GLU A 392 13.61 -10.48 13.52
C GLU A 392 12.51 -11.48 13.13
N ARG A 393 11.45 -11.02 12.44
CA ARG A 393 10.35 -11.90 11.99
C ARG A 393 10.67 -12.67 10.72
N MET A 394 11.55 -12.15 9.87
CA MET A 394 11.94 -12.77 8.60
C MET A 394 13.22 -13.60 8.72
N ALA A 395 13.97 -13.48 9.82
CA ALA A 395 15.17 -14.26 10.08
C ALA A 395 15.00 -15.79 9.89
N PRO A 396 13.87 -16.43 10.25
CA PRO A 396 13.66 -17.85 9.97
C PRO A 396 13.71 -18.21 8.46
N LEU A 397 13.39 -17.28 7.57
CA LEU A 397 13.49 -17.52 6.12
C LEU A 397 14.92 -17.65 5.64
N ALA A 398 15.88 -17.04 6.33
CA ALA A 398 17.29 -17.19 5.98
C ALA A 398 17.69 -18.68 6.07
N THR A 399 17.29 -19.35 7.15
CA THR A 399 17.49 -20.79 7.34
C THR A 399 16.77 -21.61 6.25
N GLU A 400 15.54 -21.25 5.90
CA GLU A 400 14.80 -21.98 4.86
C GLU A 400 15.34 -21.78 3.44
N ILE A 401 15.95 -20.63 3.15
CA ILE A 401 16.67 -20.38 1.90
C ILE A 401 17.96 -21.19 1.85
N SER A 402 18.71 -21.27 2.97
CA SER A 402 19.85 -22.19 3.06
C SER A 402 19.42 -23.64 2.83
N ASN A 403 18.33 -24.09 3.48
CA ASN A 403 17.77 -25.43 3.30
C ASN A 403 17.31 -25.66 1.85
N LEU A 404 16.76 -24.65 1.18
CA LEU A 404 16.43 -24.72 -0.25
C LEU A 404 17.69 -24.92 -1.11
N GLY A 405 18.79 -24.22 -0.80
CA GLY A 405 20.08 -24.43 -1.47
C GLY A 405 20.60 -25.85 -1.30
N ILE A 406 20.50 -26.42 -0.09
CA ILE A 406 20.85 -27.82 0.20
C ILE A 406 19.96 -28.78 -0.61
N ARG A 407 18.66 -28.51 -0.71
CA ARG A 407 17.72 -29.32 -1.49
C ARG A 407 17.97 -29.25 -2.99
N ALA A 408 18.30 -28.07 -3.51
CA ALA A 408 18.67 -27.90 -4.90
C ALA A 408 19.97 -28.64 -5.23
N LEU A 409 20.99 -28.53 -4.37
CA LEU A 409 22.23 -29.31 -4.46
C LEU A 409 21.94 -30.81 -4.38
N ALA A 410 21.10 -31.25 -3.44
CA ALA A 410 20.70 -32.65 -3.28
C ALA A 410 19.91 -33.17 -4.49
N SER A 411 19.11 -32.34 -5.16
CA SER A 411 18.37 -32.71 -6.39
C SER A 411 19.32 -32.88 -7.58
N VAL A 412 20.28 -31.97 -7.74
CA VAL A 412 21.32 -32.03 -8.79
C VAL A 412 22.25 -33.22 -8.55
N LEU A 413 22.61 -33.48 -7.29
CA LEU A 413 23.47 -34.59 -6.90
C LEU A 413 22.70 -35.92 -6.81
N GLY A 414 21.39 -35.91 -6.55
CA GLY A 414 20.62 -37.05 -6.08
C GLY A 414 20.05 -37.97 -7.16
N ILE A 415 20.04 -37.59 -8.44
CA ILE A 415 19.52 -38.46 -9.52
C ILE A 415 20.40 -38.35 -10.79
N PRO A 416 20.97 -39.49 -11.24
CA PRO A 416 20.31 -40.24 -12.29
C PRO A 416 19.87 -41.63 -11.81
N ALA A 417 18.68 -42.05 -12.25
CA ALA A 417 18.17 -43.43 -12.12
C ALA A 417 19.09 -44.49 -12.75
N ASP A 418 20.14 -44.06 -13.44
CA ASP A 418 21.21 -44.86 -14.00
C ASP A 418 22.52 -44.41 -13.34
N ALA A 419 22.83 -44.94 -12.15
CA ALA A 419 24.06 -44.63 -11.42
C ALA A 419 25.28 -44.84 -12.32
N SER A 420 25.88 -43.74 -12.79
CA SER A 420 27.19 -43.77 -13.45
C SER A 420 28.26 -43.96 -12.38
N ALA A 421 29.40 -44.56 -12.73
CA ALA A 421 30.51 -44.82 -11.80
C ALA A 421 31.02 -43.55 -11.08
N GLN A 422 30.81 -42.37 -11.67
CA GLN A 422 31.20 -41.07 -11.11
C GLN A 422 30.35 -40.67 -9.89
N TYR A 423 29.10 -41.12 -9.82
CA TYR A 423 28.21 -40.81 -8.70
C TYR A 423 28.55 -41.63 -7.45
N GLU A 424 28.78 -42.94 -7.62
CA GLU A 424 29.30 -43.78 -6.53
C GLU A 424 30.66 -43.28 -6.04
N GLU A 425 31.52 -42.82 -6.95
CA GLU A 425 32.82 -42.22 -6.61
C GLU A 425 32.64 -40.96 -5.75
N LEU A 426 31.77 -40.03 -6.15
CA LEU A 426 31.49 -38.81 -5.37
C LEU A 426 30.94 -39.09 -3.96
N MET A 427 29.97 -40.00 -3.81
CA MET A 427 29.41 -40.34 -2.49
C MET A 427 30.44 -41.01 -1.59
N ASN A 428 31.31 -41.85 -2.16
CA ASN A 428 32.43 -42.46 -1.42
C ASN A 428 33.48 -41.41 -1.02
N GLU A 429 33.78 -40.45 -1.89
CA GLU A 429 34.72 -39.37 -1.59
C GLU A 429 34.19 -38.42 -0.51
N LEU A 430 32.90 -38.10 -0.52
CA LEU A 430 32.26 -37.31 0.52
C LEU A 430 32.22 -38.05 1.86
N ALA A 431 31.89 -39.35 1.86
CA ALA A 431 31.95 -40.18 3.07
C ALA A 431 33.37 -40.26 3.65
N ALA A 432 34.39 -40.40 2.79
CA ALA A 432 35.78 -40.36 3.20
C ALA A 432 36.16 -38.98 3.77
N ALA A 433 35.72 -37.89 3.15
CA ALA A 433 35.97 -36.53 3.60
C ALA A 433 35.39 -36.29 5.00
N ILE A 434 34.13 -36.69 5.24
CA ILE A 434 33.46 -36.59 6.55
C ILE A 434 34.21 -37.43 7.60
N THR A 435 34.56 -38.67 7.26
CA THR A 435 35.27 -39.58 8.18
C THR A 435 36.61 -39.00 8.61
N GLU A 436 37.37 -38.45 7.67
CA GLU A 436 38.66 -37.82 7.95
C GLU A 436 38.52 -36.54 8.80
N VAL A 437 37.46 -35.77 8.56
CA VAL A 437 37.21 -34.53 9.32
C VAL A 437 36.73 -34.82 10.74
N LEU A 438 35.93 -35.87 10.96
CA LEU A 438 35.52 -36.29 12.31
C LEU A 438 36.72 -36.66 13.21
N ALA A 439 37.87 -37.01 12.62
CA ALA A 439 39.11 -37.25 13.35
C ALA A 439 39.85 -35.97 13.80
N LEU A 440 39.47 -34.79 13.28
CA LEU A 440 40.04 -33.49 13.65
C LEU A 440 39.44 -32.96 14.97
N PRO A 441 40.10 -31.99 15.64
CA PRO A 441 39.51 -31.24 16.75
C PRO A 441 38.20 -30.56 16.32
N GLU A 442 37.19 -30.56 17.20
CA GLU A 442 35.83 -30.07 16.91
C GLU A 442 35.80 -28.64 16.33
N GLU A 443 36.66 -27.76 16.83
CA GLU A 443 36.81 -26.36 16.40
C GLU A 443 37.30 -26.21 14.94
N GLU A 444 37.92 -27.24 14.36
CA GLU A 444 38.50 -27.24 13.01
C GLU A 444 37.62 -27.98 11.98
N ARG A 445 36.57 -28.69 12.44
CA ARG A 445 35.84 -29.63 11.58
C ARG A 445 35.01 -28.94 10.50
N VAL A 446 34.27 -27.90 10.86
CA VAL A 446 33.38 -27.19 9.92
C VAL A 446 34.20 -26.61 8.76
N ALA A 447 35.25 -25.86 9.07
CA ALA A 447 36.13 -25.26 8.07
C ALA A 447 36.83 -26.32 7.19
N ALA A 448 37.23 -27.46 7.78
CA ALA A 448 37.88 -28.53 7.04
C ALA A 448 36.93 -29.29 6.11
N LEU A 449 35.68 -29.55 6.54
CA LEU A 449 34.69 -30.23 5.70
C LEU A 449 34.14 -29.29 4.62
N SER A 450 33.92 -28.01 4.95
CA SER A 450 33.52 -26.97 3.99
C SER A 450 34.52 -26.83 2.85
N SER A 451 35.82 -26.66 3.17
CA SER A 451 36.87 -26.58 2.15
C SER A 451 36.92 -27.82 1.24
N ARG A 452 36.61 -29.01 1.78
CA ARG A 452 36.61 -30.27 1.03
C ARG A 452 35.35 -30.44 0.18
N LEU A 453 34.20 -30.00 0.68
CA LEU A 453 32.96 -29.93 -0.08
C LEU A 453 33.15 -29.03 -1.30
N THR A 454 33.70 -27.82 -1.13
CA THR A 454 34.01 -26.91 -2.24
C THR A 454 34.98 -27.54 -3.24
N GLU A 455 36.12 -28.07 -2.80
CA GLU A 455 37.12 -28.69 -3.69
C GLU A 455 36.54 -29.87 -4.48
N LYS A 456 35.72 -30.70 -3.83
CA LYS A 456 35.13 -31.88 -4.46
C LYS A 456 34.01 -31.50 -5.41
N MET A 457 33.17 -30.55 -5.05
CA MET A 457 32.09 -30.11 -5.92
C MET A 457 32.66 -29.41 -7.18
N ASP A 458 33.72 -28.61 -7.03
CA ASP A 458 34.47 -28.01 -8.14
C ASP A 458 34.98 -29.05 -9.14
N ALA A 459 35.50 -30.18 -8.64
CA ALA A 459 36.03 -31.26 -9.48
C ALA A 459 34.96 -31.94 -10.34
N TYR A 460 33.68 -31.83 -9.95
CA TYR A 460 32.52 -32.31 -10.70
C TYR A 460 31.80 -31.18 -11.45
N GLY A 461 32.41 -29.99 -11.52
CA GLY A 461 31.89 -28.83 -12.25
C GLY A 461 30.86 -28.01 -11.49
N VAL A 462 30.77 -28.17 -10.16
CA VAL A 462 29.81 -27.50 -9.28
C VAL A 462 30.55 -26.58 -8.31
N ASP A 463 30.57 -25.28 -8.58
CA ASP A 463 31.17 -24.28 -7.67
C ASP A 463 30.21 -24.00 -6.49
N VAL A 464 30.67 -24.24 -5.26
CA VAL A 464 29.85 -24.11 -4.04
C VAL A 464 30.40 -22.97 -3.17
N PRO A 465 29.61 -21.89 -2.96
CA PRO A 465 29.97 -20.80 -2.06
C PRO A 465 30.36 -21.26 -0.66
N ALA A 466 31.38 -20.64 -0.08
CA ALA A 466 31.97 -21.07 1.20
C ALA A 466 30.98 -21.05 2.37
N ASP A 467 30.03 -20.11 2.39
CA ASP A 467 28.97 -20.01 3.39
C ASP A 467 27.93 -21.15 3.28
N ILE A 468 27.60 -21.56 2.05
CA ILE A 468 26.76 -22.73 1.79
C ILE A 468 27.52 -24.01 2.16
N ALA A 469 28.79 -24.11 1.80
CA ALA A 469 29.65 -25.24 2.15
C ALA A 469 29.83 -25.36 3.68
N ASP A 470 29.97 -24.25 4.40
CA ASP A 470 30.03 -24.20 5.86
C ASP A 470 28.72 -24.70 6.48
N THR A 471 27.58 -24.25 5.96
CA THR A 471 26.25 -24.66 6.45
C THR A 471 25.99 -26.15 6.19
N VAL A 472 26.33 -26.64 5.00
CA VAL A 472 26.24 -28.07 4.66
C VAL A 472 27.18 -28.88 5.54
N ALA A 473 28.40 -28.40 5.77
CA ALA A 473 29.37 -29.04 6.64
C ALA A 473 28.87 -29.14 8.08
N GLU A 474 28.27 -28.08 8.63
CA GLU A 474 27.65 -28.09 9.96
C GLU A 474 26.51 -29.12 10.05
N ALA A 475 25.62 -29.13 9.06
CA ALA A 475 24.50 -30.07 9.00
C ALA A 475 24.98 -31.53 8.91
N MET A 476 25.97 -31.81 8.05
CA MET A 476 26.58 -33.13 7.92
C MET A 476 27.29 -33.56 9.21
N LEU A 477 28.11 -32.70 9.81
CA LEU A 477 28.82 -33.03 11.05
C LEU A 477 27.87 -33.28 12.23
N THR A 478 26.70 -32.65 12.22
CA THR A 478 25.64 -32.90 13.19
C THR A 478 24.99 -34.26 12.97
N ASP A 479 24.65 -34.60 11.71
CA ASP A 479 23.98 -35.87 11.36
C ASP A 479 24.89 -37.10 11.52
N PHE A 480 26.18 -36.93 11.23
CA PHE A 480 27.21 -37.97 11.33
C PHE A 480 27.98 -37.97 12.67
N ALA A 481 27.50 -37.26 13.69
CA ALA A 481 28.17 -37.13 14.98
C ALA A 481 28.35 -38.47 15.73
N ASP A 482 27.54 -39.49 15.40
CA ASP A 482 27.64 -40.85 15.94
C ASP A 482 28.79 -41.66 15.31
N GLY A 483 29.44 -41.13 14.28
CA GLY A 483 30.62 -41.72 13.63
C GLY A 483 30.32 -42.85 12.65
N ASP A 484 29.05 -43.12 12.36
CA ASP A 484 28.66 -44.09 11.35
C ASP A 484 28.52 -43.39 9.98
N VAL A 485 29.62 -43.38 9.24
CA VAL A 485 29.73 -42.69 7.94
C VAL A 485 29.92 -43.72 6.83
N SER A 486 29.01 -43.72 5.86
CA SER A 486 29.10 -44.54 4.64
C SER A 486 28.57 -43.78 3.44
N ALA A 487 28.95 -44.17 2.22
CA ALA A 487 28.42 -43.56 1.00
C ALA A 487 26.88 -43.69 0.91
N GLU A 488 26.32 -44.81 1.38
CA GLU A 488 24.88 -45.05 1.45
C GLU A 488 24.20 -44.11 2.43
N ARG A 489 24.84 -43.79 3.57
CA ARG A 489 24.30 -42.89 4.58
C ARG A 489 24.49 -41.41 4.23
N VAL A 490 25.54 -41.07 3.49
CA VAL A 490 25.69 -39.75 2.83
C VAL A 490 24.62 -39.58 1.75
N GLN A 491 24.33 -40.63 0.99
CA GLN A 491 23.22 -40.63 0.04
C GLN A 491 21.87 -40.52 0.75
N GLU A 492 21.69 -41.19 1.89
CA GLU A 492 20.49 -41.09 2.74
C GLU A 492 20.34 -39.69 3.34
N PHE A 493 21.41 -39.06 3.79
CA PHE A 493 21.43 -37.66 4.21
C PHE A 493 20.89 -36.75 3.10
N PHE A 494 21.45 -36.84 1.88
CA PHE A 494 20.97 -36.05 0.75
C PHE A 494 19.54 -36.42 0.34
N LYS A 495 19.14 -37.70 0.44
CA LYS A 495 17.76 -38.14 0.20
C LYS A 495 16.79 -37.60 1.24
N VAL A 496 17.12 -37.55 2.52
CA VAL A 496 16.25 -36.99 3.57
C VAL A 496 15.98 -35.51 3.29
N TYR A 497 16.99 -34.76 2.83
CA TYR A 497 16.77 -33.37 2.39
C TYR A 497 15.96 -33.31 1.08
N ALA A 498 16.21 -34.18 0.10
CA ALA A 498 15.42 -34.24 -1.13
C ALA A 498 13.94 -34.65 -0.90
N ASP A 499 13.69 -35.61 0.00
CA ASP A 499 12.40 -36.21 0.35
C ASP A 499 11.65 -35.40 1.42
N SER A 500 12.29 -34.43 2.08
CA SER A 500 11.62 -33.43 2.94
C SER A 500 10.64 -32.52 2.17
N SER A 501 10.57 -32.68 0.84
CA SER A 501 9.51 -32.23 -0.07
C SER A 501 8.17 -32.97 0.11
N THR A 502 8.16 -34.11 0.82
CA THR A 502 6.96 -34.87 1.14
C THR A 502 6.65 -34.78 2.63
N ILE A 503 5.74 -33.90 2.99
CA ILE A 503 4.97 -34.08 4.23
C ILE A 503 4.07 -35.31 3.97
N GLU A 504 4.32 -36.42 4.67
CA GLU A 504 3.39 -37.56 4.74
C GLU A 504 1.99 -37.06 5.12
N GLU A 505 0.97 -37.55 4.40
CA GLU A 505 -0.47 -37.26 4.54
C GLU A 505 -1.03 -37.26 5.97
#